data_AF-A0A843DW70-F1
#
_entry.id   AF-A0A843DW70-F1
#
_cell.length_a   1.000
_cell.length_b   1.000
_cell.length_c   1.000
_cell.angle_alpha   90.00
_cell.angle_beta   90.00
_cell.angle_gamma   90.00
#
_symmetry.space_group_name_H-M   'P 1'
#
loop_
_entity.id
_entity.type
_entity.pdbx_description
1 polymer ?
#
loop_
_entity_poly.entity_id
_entity_poly.type
_entity_poly.pdbx_seq_one_letter_code
_entity_poly.pdbx_strand_id
1 'polypeptide(L)' 'MARHEVWQKLYPQLMDKEWLMTQIRAGLGSRKIAAVLGCGDKTVRKAYKYHNIKRPFATVNNSDMNKTLDKIQ' A
#
# COMPACT_ATOMS: atom_id res chain seq x y z
N MET A 1 18.80 -3.27 -14.12
CA MET A 1 18.34 -4.39 -13.29
C MET A 1 18.02 -3.87 -11.88
N ALA A 2 17.13 -4.55 -11.13
CA ALA A 2 16.94 -4.41 -9.67
C ALA A 2 16.25 -3.15 -9.05
N ARG A 3 15.11 -2.66 -9.59
CA ARG A 3 14.18 -1.78 -8.80
C ARG A 3 13.20 -2.57 -7.92
N HIS A 4 13.42 -3.88 -7.75
CA HIS A 4 12.53 -4.77 -7.00
C HIS A 4 13.02 -5.06 -5.58
N GLU A 5 14.31 -5.25 -5.38
CA GLU A 5 14.87 -5.69 -4.09
C GLU A 5 14.82 -4.61 -3.01
N VAL A 6 14.85 -3.33 -3.40
CA VAL A 6 14.93 -2.21 -2.45
C VAL A 6 13.65 -2.06 -1.62
N TRP A 7 12.46 -2.20 -2.22
CA TRP A 7 11.21 -2.02 -1.47
C TRP A 7 10.82 -3.24 -0.64
N GLN A 8 11.25 -4.44 -1.03
CA GLN A 8 11.06 -5.64 -0.22
C GLN A 8 11.80 -5.53 1.12
N LYS A 9 13.01 -4.93 1.09
CA LYS A 9 13.83 -4.72 2.27
C LYS A 9 13.37 -3.52 3.12
N LEU A 10 12.84 -2.46 2.48
CA LEU A 10 12.34 -1.27 3.19
C LEU A 10 10.98 -1.50 3.85
N TYR A 11 10.14 -2.39 3.30
CA TYR A 11 8.77 -2.61 3.77
C TYR A 11 8.48 -4.11 3.91
N PRO A 12 9.04 -4.79 4.93
CA PRO A 12 8.82 -6.22 5.14
C PRO A 12 7.33 -6.56 5.35
N GLN A 13 6.52 -5.62 5.86
CA GLN A 13 5.07 -5.76 6.00
C GLN A 13 4.34 -5.95 4.67
N LEU A 14 4.87 -5.40 3.56
CA LEU A 14 4.31 -5.61 2.22
C LEU A 14 4.69 -6.97 1.62
N MET A 15 5.73 -7.62 2.16
CA MET A 15 6.08 -9.01 1.84
C MET A 15 5.29 -10.01 2.70
N ASP A 16 4.70 -9.54 3.79
CA ASP A 16 3.86 -10.36 4.64
C ASP A 16 2.45 -10.47 4.05
N LYS A 17 2.15 -11.65 3.50
CA LYS A 17 0.88 -11.93 2.83
C LYS A 17 -0.30 -11.83 3.81
N GLU A 18 -0.13 -12.28 5.04
CA GLU A 18 -1.20 -12.29 6.05
C GLU A 18 -1.54 -10.88 6.52
N TRP A 19 -0.52 -10.04 6.71
CA TRP A 19 -0.68 -8.63 6.98
C TRP A 19 -1.43 -7.95 5.84
N LEU A 20 -1.00 -8.17 4.59
CA LEU A 20 -1.66 -7.60 3.41
C LEU A 20 -3.13 -8.03 3.31
N MET A 21 -3.42 -9.32 3.56
CA MET A 21 -4.79 -9.83 3.59
C MET A 21 -5.62 -9.23 4.72
N THR A 22 -5.03 -9.01 5.89
CA THR A 22 -5.70 -8.35 7.01
C THR A 22 -6.09 -6.92 6.65
N GLN A 23 -5.21 -6.17 5.99
CA GLN A 23 -5.53 -4.82 5.52
C GLN A 23 -6.64 -4.84 4.46
N ILE A 24 -6.62 -5.80 3.54
CA ILE A 24 -7.68 -5.97 2.53
C ILE A 24 -9.01 -6.33 3.19
N ARG A 25 -9.01 -7.25 4.15
CA ARG A 25 -10.22 -7.64 4.92
C ARG A 25 -10.77 -6.47 5.73
N ALA A 26 -9.91 -5.59 6.22
CA ALA A 26 -10.30 -4.34 6.86
C ALA A 26 -10.82 -3.28 5.87
N GLY A 27 -10.87 -3.58 4.56
CA GLY A 27 -11.36 -2.66 3.52
C GLY A 27 -10.35 -1.56 3.15
N LEU A 28 -9.09 -1.68 3.57
CA LEU A 28 -8.07 -0.69 3.28
C LEU A 28 -7.52 -0.88 1.87
N GLY A 29 -7.67 0.17 1.05
CA GLY A 29 -7.12 0.22 -0.30
C GLY A 29 -5.61 0.48 -0.33
N SER A 30 -5.02 0.26 -1.50
CA SER A 30 -3.58 0.41 -1.75
C SER A 30 -2.99 1.74 -1.30
N ARG A 31 -3.73 2.84 -1.48
CA ARG A 31 -3.30 4.19 -1.10
C ARG A 31 -3.28 4.40 0.41
N LYS A 32 -4.23 3.80 1.14
CA LYS A 32 -4.30 3.94 2.60
C LYS A 32 -3.23 3.09 3.26
N ILE A 33 -3.01 1.88 2.74
CA ILE A 33 -1.87 1.03 3.11
C ILE A 33 -0.55 1.74 2.82
N ALA A 34 -0.43 2.39 1.66
CA ALA A 34 0.72 3.20 1.30
C ALA A 34 0.97 4.34 2.30
N ALA A 35 -0.08 5.07 2.68
CA ALA A 35 -0.01 6.14 3.66
C ALA A 35 0.40 5.65 5.06
N VAL A 36 -0.17 4.53 5.53
CA VAL A 36 0.18 3.90 6.82
C VAL A 36 1.66 3.51 6.87
N LEU A 37 2.20 3.03 5.75
CA LEU A 37 3.59 2.60 5.64
C LEU A 37 4.55 3.73 5.25
N GLY A 38 4.05 4.93 4.92
CA GLY A 38 4.85 6.00 4.34
C GLY A 38 5.46 5.67 2.96
N CYS A 39 4.90 4.68 2.25
CA CYS A 39 5.40 4.25 0.95
C CYS A 39 4.52 4.80 -0.20
N GLY A 40 5.01 4.70 -1.44
CA GLY A 40 4.23 5.08 -2.62
C GLY A 40 3.21 4.00 -3.01
N ASP A 41 2.05 4.40 -3.55
CA ASP A 41 1.01 3.48 -4.07
C ASP A 41 1.56 2.49 -5.12
N LYS A 42 2.55 2.90 -5.91
CA LYS A 42 3.24 2.02 -6.87
C LYS A 42 3.95 0.83 -6.20
N THR A 43 4.45 1.00 -4.98
CA THR A 43 5.11 -0.05 -4.19
C THR A 43 4.10 -1.08 -3.72
N VAL A 44 2.96 -0.63 -3.20
CA VAL A 44 1.87 -1.51 -2.75
C VAL A 44 1.27 -2.29 -3.92
N ARG A 45 1.10 -1.64 -5.10
CA ARG A 45 0.67 -2.34 -6.33
C ARG A 45 1.63 -3.44 -6.76
N LYS A 46 2.93 -3.24 -6.61
CA LYS A 46 3.93 -4.29 -6.90
C LYS A 46 3.82 -5.44 -5.92
N ALA A 47 3.61 -5.16 -4.64
CA ALA A 47 3.40 -6.19 -3.62
C ALA A 47 2.18 -7.07 -3.95
N TYR A 48 1.05 -6.47 -4.36
CA TYR A 48 -0.11 -7.27 -4.83
C TYR A 48 0.23 -8.17 -6.02
N LYS A 49 0.96 -7.63 -7.01
CA LYS A 49 1.38 -8.42 -8.17
C LYS A 49 2.32 -9.56 -7.76
N TYR A 50 3.22 -9.31 -6.82
CA TYR A 50 4.17 -10.30 -6.31
C TYR A 50 3.47 -11.44 -5.56
N HIS A 51 2.50 -11.13 -4.70
CA HIS A 51 1.72 -12.13 -3.97
C HIS A 51 0.54 -12.71 -4.75
N ASN A 52 0.38 -12.34 -6.01
CA ASN A 52 -0.78 -12.71 -6.85
C ASN A 52 -2.14 -12.37 -6.20
N ILE A 53 -2.18 -11.28 -5.42
CA ILE A 53 -3.39 -10.86 -4.71
C ILE A 53 -4.24 -10.01 -5.62
N LYS A 54 -5.52 -10.37 -5.73
CA LYS A 54 -6.50 -9.59 -6.50
C LYS A 54 -6.67 -8.23 -5.83
N ARG A 55 -6.42 -7.17 -6.60
CA ARG A 55 -6.52 -5.79 -6.11
C ARG A 55 -7.97 -5.54 -5.66
N PRO A 56 -8.21 -5.14 -4.40
CA PRO A 56 -9.51 -4.59 -4.05
C PRO A 56 -9.66 -3.31 -4.87
N PHE A 57 -10.65 -3.28 -5.76
CA PHE A 57 -11.02 -2.07 -6.50
C PHE A 57 -11.67 -1.10 -5.52
N ALA A 58 -10.85 -0.39 -4.74
CA ALA A 58 -11.32 0.73 -3.94
C ALA A 58 -11.62 1.89 -4.91
N THR A 59 -12.88 2.03 -5.31
CA THR A 59 -13.41 3.26 -5.91
C THR A 59 -13.31 4.38 -4.89
N VAL A 60 -12.17 5.07 -4.87
CA VAL A 60 -12.01 6.28 -4.06
C VAL A 60 -12.70 7.43 -4.78
N ASN A 61 -13.85 7.89 -4.25
CA ASN A 61 -14.38 9.19 -4.60
C ASN A 61 -13.39 10.26 -4.10
N ASN A 62 -13.20 11.29 -4.92
CA ASN A 62 -12.09 12.25 -4.86
C ASN A 62 -12.13 13.22 -3.65
N SER A 63 -12.93 12.93 -2.62
CA SER A 63 -13.19 13.84 -1.49
C SER A 63 -12.32 13.54 -0.26
N ASP A 64 -11.77 12.33 -0.12
CA ASP A 64 -11.08 11.88 1.10
C ASP A 64 -9.57 12.14 1.15
N MET A 65 -9.00 12.92 0.21
CA MET A 65 -7.54 13.09 0.07
C MET A 65 -6.97 14.45 0.42
N ASN A 66 -7.74 15.31 1.09
CA ASN A 66 -7.22 16.57 1.60
C ASN A 66 -6.54 16.48 2.99
N LYS A 67 -6.55 15.35 3.71
CA LYS A 67 -6.06 15.33 5.12
C LYS A 67 -4.78 14.54 5.40
N THR A 68 -3.76 14.62 4.55
CA THR A 68 -2.41 14.17 4.97
C THR A 68 -1.28 14.99 4.38
N LEU A 69 -1.46 16.32 4.41
CA LEU A 69 -0.34 17.27 4.37
C LEU A 69 -0.53 18.33 5.45
N ASP A 70 -0.81 17.90 6.68
CA ASP A 70 -0.72 18.75 7.86
C ASP A 70 0.00 17.97 8.96
N LYS A 71 1.34 18.08 8.94
CA LYS A 71 2.26 17.99 10.08
C LYS A 71 3.70 18.04 9.58
N ILE A 72 4.09 19.22 9.12
CA ILE A 72 5.44 19.75 9.32
C ILE A 72 5.22 21.16 9.88
N GLN A 73 5.28 21.28 11.21
CA GLN A 73 5.73 22.51 11.86
C GLN A 73 7.18 22.28 12.27
#